data_AF-A0A940ZQ01-F1
#
_entry.id   AF-A0A940ZQ01-F1
#
_cell.length_a   1.000
_cell.length_b   1.000
_cell.length_c   1.000
_cell.angle_alpha   90.00
_cell.angle_beta   90.00
_cell.angle_gamma   90.00
#
_symmetry.space_group_name_H-M   'P 1'
#
loop_
_entity.id
_entity.type
_entity.pdbx_description
1 polymer ?
#
loop_
_entity_poly.entity_id
_entity_poly.type
_entity_poly.pdbx_seq_one_letter_code
_entity_poly.pdbx_strand_id
1 'polypeptide(L)'
;MEPLKISTGTICIPVERDGEATGVLKLTPGDVNFANRYMQLLTAFDTKQKELLERMGQCEASHDKAGEVSIAAEFFAFVNGQIDYVFGEGTSAMLFGEVCTTEMYQQFFTAVTPIFQQARSGNVERYTRQSNGGVME
;
A
#
# COMPACT_ATOMS: atom_id res chain seq x y z
N MET A 1 -38.01 -3.84 11.76
CA MET A 1 -37.32 -3.73 10.47
C MET A 1 -35.97 -4.41 10.64
N GLU A 2 -35.65 -5.35 9.76
CA GLU A 2 -34.35 -6.04 9.78
C GLU A 2 -33.29 -5.20 9.06
N PRO A 3 -32.04 -5.15 9.56
CA PRO A 3 -30.97 -4.36 8.95
C PRO A 3 -30.49 -4.98 7.64
N LEU A 4 -30.25 -4.14 6.63
CA LEU A 4 -29.60 -4.53 5.39
C LEU A 4 -28.14 -4.93 5.67
N LYS A 5 -27.76 -6.15 5.31
CA LYS A 5 -26.38 -6.65 5.45
C LYS A 5 -25.66 -6.54 4.12
N ILE A 6 -24.64 -5.70 4.05
CA ILE A 6 -23.76 -5.56 2.88
C ILE A 6 -22.38 -6.09 3.25
N SER A 7 -21.83 -6.98 2.42
CA SER A 7 -20.47 -7.51 2.58
C SER A 7 -19.54 -6.85 1.57
N THR A 8 -18.53 -6.13 2.07
CA THR A 8 -17.57 -5.38 1.24
C THR A 8 -16.34 -6.19 0.83
N GLY A 9 -16.17 -7.41 1.37
CA GLY A 9 -14.98 -8.23 1.12
C GLY A 9 -13.71 -7.65 1.76
N THR A 10 -13.86 -6.86 2.82
CA THR A 10 -12.73 -6.27 3.55
C THR A 10 -11.94 -7.35 4.29
N ILE A 11 -10.63 -7.35 4.09
CA ILE A 11 -9.63 -8.16 4.78
C ILE A 11 -9.03 -7.30 5.88
N CYS A 12 -8.94 -7.84 7.09
CA CYS A 12 -8.35 -7.19 8.25
C CYS A 12 -7.06 -7.92 8.61
N ILE A 13 -5.94 -7.19 8.65
CA ILE A 13 -4.63 -7.74 9.00
C ILE A 13 -4.17 -7.07 10.29
N PRO A 14 -3.97 -7.82 11.38
CA PRO A 14 -3.37 -7.25 12.57
C PRO A 14 -1.93 -6.82 12.25
N VAL A 15 -1.58 -5.61 12.69
CA VAL A 15 -0.24 -5.07 12.53
C VAL A 15 0.48 -5.17 13.86
N GLU A 16 1.67 -5.74 13.81
CA GLU A 16 2.62 -5.78 14.91
C GLU A 16 3.88 -5.05 14.47
N ARG A 17 4.40 -4.18 15.34
CA ARG A 17 5.66 -3.48 15.14
C ARG A 17 6.52 -3.73 16.37
N ASP A 18 7.71 -4.28 16.17
CA ASP A 18 8.66 -4.61 17.25
C ASP A 18 8.07 -5.53 18.35
N GLY A 19 7.15 -6.42 17.99
CA GLY A 19 6.49 -7.33 18.94
C GLY A 19 5.25 -6.75 19.62
N GLU A 20 4.87 -5.50 19.31
CA GLU A 20 3.71 -4.83 19.88
C GLU A 20 2.60 -4.62 18.85
N ALA A 21 1.36 -4.93 19.22
CA ALA A 21 0.19 -4.71 18.37
C ALA A 21 -0.09 -3.21 18.21
N THR A 22 0.03 -2.69 16.99
CA THR A 22 -0.17 -1.26 16.70
C THR A 22 -1.54 -0.96 16.10
N GLY A 23 -2.21 -1.95 15.51
CA GLY A 23 -3.54 -1.76 14.96
C GLY A 23 -3.97 -2.85 13.99
N VAL A 24 -4.93 -2.49 13.13
CA VAL A 24 -5.47 -3.38 12.10
C VAL A 24 -5.50 -2.66 10.77
N LEU A 25 -4.76 -3.19 9.80
CA LEU A 25 -4.79 -2.74 8.41
C LEU A 25 -6.02 -3.32 7.72
N LYS A 26 -6.84 -2.45 7.13
CA LYS A 26 -8.05 -2.84 6.40
C LYS A 26 -7.82 -2.72 4.91
N LEU A 27 -8.06 -3.81 4.19
CA LEU A 27 -7.86 -3.89 2.75
C LEU A 27 -9.17 -4.29 2.08
N THR A 28 -9.52 -3.64 0.99
CA THR A 28 -10.69 -4.02 0.19
C THR A 28 -10.24 -4.33 -1.24
N PRO A 29 -9.55 -5.46 -1.47
CA PRO A 29 -8.90 -5.70 -2.76
C PRO A 29 -9.90 -6.01 -3.89
N GLY A 30 -11.15 -6.31 -3.56
CA GLY A 30 -12.25 -6.40 -4.53
C GLY A 30 -12.82 -5.05 -4.97
N ASP A 31 -12.49 -3.95 -4.28
CA ASP A 31 -12.87 -2.60 -4.72
C ASP A 31 -11.93 -2.12 -5.81
N VAL A 32 -12.48 -1.83 -6.99
CA VAL A 32 -11.71 -1.36 -8.15
C VAL A 32 -10.98 -0.06 -7.84
N ASN A 33 -11.60 0.84 -7.06
CA ASN A 33 -10.97 2.12 -6.71
C ASN A 33 -9.77 1.92 -5.78
N PHE A 34 -9.89 1.03 -4.80
CA PHE A 34 -8.81 0.64 -3.89
C PHE A 34 -7.67 -0.04 -4.64
N ALA A 35 -7.98 -0.98 -5.54
CA ALA A 35 -6.98 -1.64 -6.37
C ALA A 35 -6.27 -0.65 -7.32
N ASN A 36 -6.99 0.32 -7.89
CA ASN A 36 -6.40 1.37 -8.72
C ASN A 36 -5.46 2.28 -7.90
N ARG A 37 -5.92 2.74 -6.73
CA ARG A 37 -5.11 3.54 -5.80
C ARG A 37 -3.83 2.81 -5.37
N TYR A 38 -3.91 1.51 -5.08
CA TYR A 38 -2.73 0.71 -4.74
C TYR A 38 -1.74 0.59 -5.91
N MET A 39 -2.21 0.39 -7.15
CA MET A 39 -1.33 0.38 -8.32
C MET A 39 -0.66 1.74 -8.54
N GLN A 40 -1.39 2.83 -8.33
CA GLN A 40 -0.83 4.18 -8.40
C GLN A 40 0.24 4.41 -7.33
N LEU A 41 0.03 3.91 -6.10
CA LEU A 41 1.02 3.95 -5.02
C LEU A 41 2.31 3.23 -5.42
N LEU A 42 2.25 2.03 -6.02
CA LEU A 42 3.44 1.31 -6.47
C LEU A 42 4.23 2.11 -7.52
N THR A 43 3.53 2.68 -8.51
CA THR A 43 4.17 3.51 -9.54
C THR A 43 4.76 4.79 -8.96
N ALA A 44 4.03 5.46 -8.07
CA ALA A 44 4.47 6.68 -7.40
C ALA A 44 5.71 6.42 -6.51
N PHE A 45 5.72 5.30 -5.80
CA PHE A 45 6.86 4.86 -4.98
C PHE A 45 8.10 4.60 -5.83
N ASP A 46 7.98 3.81 -6.91
CA ASP A 46 9.10 3.52 -7.82
C ASP A 46 9.66 4.80 -8.47
N THR A 47 8.78 5.69 -8.93
CA THR A 47 9.16 6.97 -9.54
C THR A 47 9.90 7.85 -8.54
N LYS A 48 9.34 8.02 -7.33
CA LYS A 48 9.94 8.88 -6.30
C LYS A 48 11.25 8.29 -5.79
N GLN A 49 11.35 6.96 -5.63
CA GLN A 49 12.59 6.29 -5.24
C GLN A 49 13.72 6.56 -6.24
N LYS A 50 13.46 6.48 -7.55
CA LYS A 50 14.44 6.76 -8.60
C LYS A 50 14.93 8.22 -8.57
N GLU A 51 13.99 9.17 -8.50
CA GLU A 51 14.31 10.60 -8.40
C GLU A 51 15.23 10.88 -7.20
N LEU A 52 14.95 10.26 -6.06
CA LEU A 52 15.72 10.50 -4.84
C LEU A 52 17.07 9.79 -4.87
N LEU A 53 17.18 8.60 -5.46
CA LEU A 53 18.47 7.93 -5.67
C LEU A 53 19.42 8.80 -6.51
N GLU A 54 18.90 9.45 -7.56
CA GLU A 54 19.69 10.42 -8.34
C GLU A 54 20.12 11.63 -7.50
N ARG A 55 19.20 12.21 -6.71
CA ARG A 55 19.50 13.36 -5.83
C ARG A 55 20.48 13.01 -4.70
N MET A 56 20.39 11.81 -4.14
CA MET A 56 21.32 11.33 -3.12
C MET A 56 22.73 11.18 -3.70
N GLY A 57 22.88 10.62 -4.91
CA GLY A 57 24.18 10.51 -5.56
C GLY A 57 24.86 11.87 -5.80
N GLN A 58 24.08 12.94 -6.02
CA GLN A 58 24.59 14.31 -6.14
C GLN A 58 25.03 14.90 -4.79
N CYS A 59 24.33 14.58 -3.70
CA CYS A 59 24.72 14.98 -2.35
C CYS A 59 25.98 14.24 -1.88
N GLU A 60 26.08 12.93 -2.14
CA GLU A 60 27.27 12.12 -1.82
C GLU A 60 28.51 12.69 -2.51
N ALA A 61 28.40 13.02 -3.81
CA ALA A 61 29.48 13.65 -4.56
C ALA A 61 29.91 15.01 -3.97
N SER A 62 28.97 15.72 -3.35
CA SER A 62 29.18 17.05 -2.76
C SER A 62 29.49 17.02 -1.26
N HIS A 63 29.52 15.85 -0.62
CA HIS A 63 29.60 15.67 0.84
C HIS A 63 28.53 16.46 1.64
N ASP A 64 27.37 16.69 1.05
CA ASP A 64 26.29 17.48 1.67
C ASP A 64 25.36 16.61 2.52
N LYS A 65 25.81 16.28 3.73
CA LYS A 65 25.05 15.43 4.67
C LYS A 65 23.70 16.02 5.08
N ALA A 66 23.56 17.35 5.07
CA ALA A 66 22.30 18.01 5.39
C ALA A 66 21.26 17.79 4.27
N GLY A 67 21.68 17.85 3.01
CA GLY A 67 20.87 17.51 1.86
C GLY A 67 20.42 16.06 1.86
N GLU A 68 21.31 15.12 2.20
CA GLU A 68 20.96 13.69 2.30
C GLU A 68 19.80 13.44 3.29
N VAL A 69 19.87 14.05 4.48
CA VAL A 69 18.81 13.93 5.49
C VAL A 69 17.50 14.58 5.01
N SER A 70 17.59 15.74 4.36
CA SER A 70 16.42 16.44 3.81
C SER A 70 15.71 15.63 2.72
N ILE A 71 16.48 15.02 1.82
CA ILE A 71 15.98 14.14 0.74
C ILE A 71 15.29 12.92 1.33
N ALA A 72 15.89 12.29 2.35
CA ALA A 72 15.27 11.16 3.04
C ALA A 72 13.97 11.54 3.76
N ALA A 73 13.92 12.68 4.44
CA ALA A 73 12.71 13.17 5.09
C ALA A 73 11.58 13.47 4.09
N GLU A 74 11.91 14.07 2.94
CA GLU A 74 10.96 14.31 1.84
C GLU A 74 10.37 13.00 1.32
N PHE A 75 11.19 11.97 1.18
CA PHE A 75 10.74 10.63 0.78
C PHE A 75 9.74 10.05 1.75
N PHE A 76 10.07 10.04 3.05
CA PHE A 76 9.22 9.44 4.07
C PHE A 76 7.88 10.16 4.18
N ALA A 77 7.90 11.50 4.15
CA ALA A 77 6.67 12.30 4.13
C ALA A 77 5.80 11.96 2.91
N PHE A 78 6.41 11.83 1.73
CA PHE A 78 5.69 11.47 0.51
C PHE A 78 5.07 10.06 0.60
N VAL A 79 5.86 9.05 0.97
CA VAL A 79 5.38 7.67 1.02
C VAL A 79 4.30 7.49 2.09
N ASN A 80 4.45 8.12 3.26
CA ASN A 80 3.43 8.10 4.31
C ASN A 80 2.11 8.72 3.83
N GLY A 81 2.17 9.87 3.15
CA GLY A 81 0.98 10.48 2.57
C GLY A 81 0.30 9.61 1.51
N GLN A 82 1.07 8.90 0.68
CA GLN A 82 0.51 7.96 -0.28
C GLN A 82 -0.12 6.74 0.40
N ILE A 83 0.49 6.21 1.46
CA ILE A 83 -0.08 5.11 2.25
C ILE A 83 -1.39 5.54 2.89
N ASP A 84 -1.46 6.72 3.51
CA ASP A 84 -2.70 7.23 4.09
C ASP A 84 -3.79 7.47 3.03
N TYR A 85 -3.41 7.93 1.84
CA TYR A 85 -4.34 8.10 0.72
C TYR A 85 -4.96 6.78 0.24
N VAL A 86 -4.17 5.69 0.20
CA VAL A 86 -4.66 4.39 -0.26
C VAL A 86 -5.42 3.65 0.83
N PHE A 87 -4.84 3.56 2.04
CA PHE A 87 -5.29 2.68 3.11
C PHE A 87 -6.17 3.39 4.16
N GLY A 88 -6.22 4.72 4.12
CA GLY A 88 -6.99 5.55 5.04
C GLY A 88 -6.09 6.36 5.96
N GLU A 89 -6.60 7.52 6.39
CA GLU A 89 -5.87 8.46 7.25
C GLU A 89 -5.35 7.80 8.54
N GLY A 90 -4.08 8.06 8.87
CA GLY A 90 -3.42 7.53 10.07
C GLY A 90 -2.87 6.11 9.92
N THR A 91 -2.99 5.48 8.75
CA THR A 91 -2.43 4.15 8.50
C THR A 91 -0.90 4.16 8.55
N SER A 92 -0.26 5.18 7.98
CA SER A 92 1.20 5.33 7.99
C SER A 92 1.75 5.43 9.42
N ALA A 93 1.11 6.23 10.27
CA ALA A 93 1.45 6.36 11.68
C ALA A 93 1.24 5.05 12.46
N MET A 94 0.19 4.29 12.13
CA MET A 94 -0.07 2.98 12.75
C MET A 94 0.97 1.92 12.33
N LEU A 95 1.43 1.95 11.07
CA LEU A 95 2.40 1.00 10.54
C LEU A 95 3.83 1.31 11.00
N PHE A 96 4.23 2.58 10.96
CA PHE A 96 5.63 2.99 11.09
C PHE A 96 5.86 3.87 12.33
N GLY A 97 4.86 4.65 12.76
CA GLY A 97 4.96 5.65 13.82
C GLY A 97 5.96 6.75 13.46
N GLU A 98 6.88 7.04 14.38
CA GLU A 98 7.90 8.09 14.20
C GLU A 98 9.17 7.58 13.49
N VAL A 99 9.31 6.25 13.34
CA VAL A 99 10.47 5.63 12.68
C VAL A 99 10.08 5.29 11.25
N CYS A 100 10.83 5.80 10.28
CA CYS A 100 10.65 5.49 8.88
C CYS A 100 12.01 5.10 8.29
N THR A 101 12.18 3.82 7.95
CA THR A 101 13.33 3.33 7.21
C THR A 101 12.87 2.69 5.92
N THR A 102 13.72 2.70 4.90
CA THR A 102 13.43 2.08 3.59
C THR A 102 13.08 0.58 3.74
N GLU A 103 13.73 -0.12 4.67
CA GLU A 103 13.43 -1.53 4.97
C GLU A 103 12.01 -1.75 5.48
N MET A 104 11.48 -0.87 6.34
CA MET A 104 10.09 -1.01 6.83
C MET A 104 9.07 -0.91 5.70
N TYR A 105 9.29 0.00 4.73
CA TYR A 105 8.44 0.08 3.54
C TYR A 105 8.55 -1.16 2.66
N GLN A 106 9.77 -1.70 2.48
CA GLN A 106 9.94 -2.95 1.74
C GLN A 106 9.18 -4.09 2.39
N GLN A 107 9.31 -4.28 3.71
CA GLN A 107 8.56 -5.30 4.44
C GLN A 107 7.05 -5.12 4.28
N PHE A 108 6.56 -3.89 4.41
CA PHE A 108 5.16 -3.57 4.16
C PHE A 108 4.74 -4.00 2.76
N PHE A 109 5.37 -3.47 1.70
CA PHE A 109 4.98 -3.77 0.32
C PHE A 109 5.09 -5.26 -0.02
N THR A 110 6.10 -5.97 0.50
CA THR A 110 6.22 -7.43 0.36
C THR A 110 5.06 -8.18 1.01
N ALA A 111 4.57 -7.73 2.16
CA ALA A 111 3.46 -8.35 2.86
C ALA A 111 2.10 -8.07 2.19
N VAL A 112 1.83 -6.83 1.75
CA VAL A 112 0.52 -6.48 1.17
C VAL A 112 0.38 -6.89 -0.29
N THR A 113 1.42 -6.78 -1.12
CA THR A 113 1.35 -7.06 -2.56
C THR A 113 0.69 -8.39 -2.94
N PRO A 114 1.02 -9.55 -2.34
CA PRO A 114 0.41 -10.83 -2.72
C PRO A 114 -1.11 -10.87 -2.50
N ILE A 115 -1.63 -10.09 -1.55
CA ILE A 115 -3.07 -10.02 -1.22
C ILE A 115 -3.86 -9.41 -2.38
N PHE A 116 -3.29 -8.37 -3.01
CA PHE A 116 -3.87 -7.73 -4.18
C PHE A 116 -3.78 -8.60 -5.43
N GLN A 117 -2.68 -9.35 -5.59
CA GLN A 117 -2.51 -10.29 -6.70
C GLN A 117 -3.52 -11.44 -6.61
N GLN A 118 -3.66 -12.05 -5.43
CA GLN A 118 -4.59 -13.17 -5.22
C GLN A 118 -6.06 -12.77 -5.40
N ALA A 119 -6.45 -11.58 -4.92
CA ALA A 119 -7.80 -11.06 -5.11
C ALA A 119 -8.14 -10.79 -6.59
N ARG A 120 -7.16 -10.35 -7.39
CA ARG A 120 -7.36 -10.17 -8.85
C ARG A 120 -7.49 -11.51 -9.58
N SER A 121 -6.66 -12.50 -9.26
CA SER A 121 -6.77 -13.84 -9.85
C SER A 121 -8.11 -14.51 -9.53
N GLY A 122 -8.58 -14.40 -8.28
CA GLY A 122 -9.87 -14.97 -7.87
C GLY A 122 -11.09 -14.27 -8.50
N ASN A 123 -11.02 -12.96 -8.77
CA ASN A 123 -12.11 -12.23 -9.44
C ASN A 123 -12.22 -12.57 -10.93
N VAL A 124 -11.10 -12.83 -11.63
CA VAL A 124 -11.13 -13.32 -13.02
C VAL A 124 -11.84 -14.68 -13.08
N GLU A 125 -11.60 -15.59 -12.14
CA GLU A 125 -12.31 -16.87 -12.09
C GLU A 125 -13.82 -16.71 -11.86
N ARG A 126 -14.25 -15.77 -11.01
CA ARG A 126 -15.69 -15.54 -10.77
C ARG A 126 -16.43 -14.98 -11.98
N TYR A 127 -15.82 -14.03 -12.70
CA TYR A 127 -16.39 -13.50 -13.95
C TYR A 127 -16.40 -14.55 -15.08
N THR A 128 -15.37 -15.39 -15.16
CA THR A 128 -15.26 -16.43 -16.20
C THR A 128 -16.21 -17.61 -15.94
N ARG A 129 -16.46 -17.96 -14.67
CA ARG A 129 -17.40 -19.02 -14.29
C ARG A 129 -18.86 -18.61 -14.42
N GLN A 130 -19.17 -17.31 -14.35
CA GLN A 130 -20.52 -16.78 -14.56
C GLN A 130 -20.90 -16.65 -16.05
N SER A 131 -19.91 -16.60 -16.96
CA SER A 131 -20.17 -16.55 -18.41
C SER A 131 -20.38 -17.92 -19.05
N ASN A 132 -20.40 -19.01 -18.27
CA ASN A 132 -20.57 -20.39 -18.77
C ASN A 132 -21.80 -21.11 -18.16
N GLY A 133 -22.76 -20.35 -17.66
CA GLY A 133 -23.99 -20.88 -17.05
C GLY A 133 -25.25 -20.24 -17.64
N GLY A 134 -25.77 -20.84 -18.72
CA GLY A 134 -27.18 -20.74 -19.07
C GLY A 134 -27.51 -19.80 -20.23
N VAL A 135 -27.47 -20.38 -21.43
CA VAL A 135 -28.42 -20.05 -22.51
C VAL A 135 -29.84 -19.93 -21.95
N MET A 136 -30.51 -18.81 -22.24
CA MET A 136 -31.97 -18.72 -22.14
C MET A 136 -32.53 -19.37 -23.40
N GLU A 137 -33.09 -20.57 -23.26
CA GLU A 137 -34.22 -21.04 -24.07
C GLU A 137 -35.52 -20.60 -23.38
#